data_AF-A0A0L1IPZ7-F1
#
_entry.id   AF-A0A0L1IPZ7-F1
#
_cell.length_a   1.000
_cell.length_b   1.000
_cell.length_c   1.000
_cell.angle_alpha   90.00
_cell.angle_beta   90.00
_cell.angle_gamma   90.00
#
_symmetry.space_group_name_H-M   'P 1'
#
loop_
_entity.id
_entity.type
_entity.pdbx_description
1 polymer ?
#
loop_
_entity_poly.entity_id
_entity_poly.type
_entity_poly.pdbx_seq_one_letter_code
_entity_poly.pdbx_strand_id
1 'polypeptide(L)'
;MLYELIAIVRPGSLHEVREIARNAGIQVLRSGGVVRGYTNWGTFRLPKPTTKHQARYTEGHHFIMRFDASGPVQMAVRRTLGLDPRMVRFSVVKLGDKLEDIKDVQGKVEWNNARNISESI
;
A
#
# COMPACT_ATOMS: atom_id res chain seq x y z
N MET A 1 -12.35 -2.58 10.96
CA MET A 1 -11.50 -3.59 10.30
C MET A 1 -10.15 -2.98 10.01
N LEU A 2 -9.09 -3.78 10.15
CA LEU A 2 -7.74 -3.38 9.76
C LEU A 2 -7.48 -3.77 8.30
N TYR A 3 -7.00 -2.80 7.53
CA TYR A 3 -6.61 -2.97 6.14
C TYR A 3 -5.16 -2.58 5.90
N GLU A 4 -4.57 -3.23 4.91
CA GLU A 4 -3.25 -2.91 4.37
C GLU A 4 -3.37 -2.59 2.88
N LEU A 5 -2.97 -1.38 2.51
CA LEU A 5 -2.79 -0.97 1.12
C LEU A 5 -1.33 -1.18 0.74
N ILE A 6 -1.11 -1.98 -0.29
CA ILE A 6 0.18 -2.14 -0.97
C ILE A 6 0.07 -1.41 -2.30
N ALA A 7 0.80 -0.32 -2.46
CA ALA A 7 0.76 0.52 -3.65
C ALA A 7 2.10 0.52 -4.38
N ILE A 8 2.03 0.46 -5.71
CA ILE A 8 3.14 0.51 -6.65
C ILE A 8 2.90 1.71 -7.55
N VAL A 9 3.64 2.77 -7.32
CA VAL A 9 3.58 4.02 -8.08
C VAL A 9 4.67 3.99 -9.15
N ARG A 10 4.47 4.72 -10.25
CA ARG A 10 5.50 4.90 -11.26
C ARG A 10 6.79 5.46 -10.62
N PRO A 11 7.98 5.00 -11.05
CA PRO A 11 9.24 5.51 -10.55
C PRO A 11 9.51 6.93 -11.09
N GLY A 12 10.44 7.64 -10.44
CA GLY A 12 11.00 8.90 -10.94
C GLY A 12 10.66 10.16 -10.13
N SER A 13 9.56 10.16 -9.36
CA SER A 13 9.17 11.31 -8.55
C SER A 13 8.68 10.90 -7.16
N LEU A 14 9.49 11.15 -6.12
CA LEU A 14 9.08 10.96 -4.72
C LEU A 14 7.91 11.89 -4.34
N HIS A 15 7.77 13.02 -5.03
CA HIS A 15 6.65 13.93 -4.82
C HIS A 15 5.32 13.26 -5.16
N GLU A 16 5.23 12.54 -6.28
CA GLU A 16 4.02 11.82 -6.68
C GLU A 16 3.65 10.74 -5.66
N VAL A 17 4.64 9.98 -5.18
CA VAL A 17 4.44 8.95 -4.14
C VAL A 17 3.86 9.58 -2.87
N ARG A 18 4.44 10.69 -2.42
CA ARG A 18 3.99 11.42 -1.23
C ARG A 18 2.57 11.95 -1.40
N GLU A 19 2.24 12.50 -2.57
CA GLU A 19 0.92 13.05 -2.86
C GLU A 19 -0.16 11.97 -2.85
N ILE A 20 0.10 10.83 -3.50
CA ILE A 20 -0.82 9.69 -3.53
C ILE A 20 -1.03 9.13 -2.12
N ALA A 21 0.06 8.91 -1.36
CA ALA A 21 -0.02 8.44 0.02
C ALA A 21 -0.83 9.42 0.89
N ARG A 22 -0.57 10.73 0.76
CA ARG A 22 -1.30 11.78 1.48
C ARG A 22 -2.78 11.77 1.12
N ASN A 23 -3.13 11.72 -0.16
CA ASN A 23 -4.52 11.76 -0.61
C ASN A 23 -5.31 10.54 -0.11
N ALA A 24 -4.71 9.35 -0.18
CA ALA A 24 -5.31 8.13 0.38
C ALA A 24 -5.51 8.22 1.90
N GLY A 25 -4.49 8.71 2.62
CA GLY A 25 -4.58 8.92 4.07
C GLY A 25 -5.65 9.94 4.47
N ILE A 26 -5.69 11.09 3.80
CA ILE A 26 -6.71 12.13 4.03
C ILE A 26 -8.10 11.55 3.78
N GLN A 27 -8.28 10.73 2.74
CA GLN A 27 -9.57 10.11 2.46
C GLN A 27 -10.01 9.19 3.62
N VAL A 28 -9.10 8.38 4.17
CA VAL A 28 -9.38 7.56 5.36
C VAL A 28 -9.75 8.43 6.56
N LEU A 29 -8.94 9.45 6.86
CA LEU A 29 -9.15 10.34 8.02
C LEU A 29 -10.48 11.10 7.92
N ARG A 30 -10.82 11.63 6.75
CA ARG A 30 -12.08 12.36 6.50
C ARG A 30 -13.32 11.49 6.66
N SER A 31 -13.20 10.18 6.50
CA SER A 31 -14.29 9.23 6.69
C SER A 31 -14.32 8.60 8.09
N GLY A 32 -13.58 9.16 9.05
CA GLY A 32 -13.55 8.69 10.44
C GLY A 32 -12.70 7.43 10.67
N GLY A 33 -11.88 7.04 9.68
CA GLY A 33 -10.89 5.99 9.85
C GLY A 33 -9.60 6.50 10.50
N VAL A 34 -8.72 5.57 10.87
CA VAL A 34 -7.42 5.87 11.49
C VAL A 34 -6.30 5.32 10.62
N VAL A 35 -5.31 6.14 10.30
CA VAL A 35 -4.09 5.68 9.62
C VAL A 35 -3.07 5.27 10.68
N ARG A 36 -2.70 3.98 10.71
CA ARG A 36 -1.71 3.46 11.68
C ARG A 36 -0.28 3.84 11.30
N GLY A 37 0.02 3.89 10.02
CA GLY A 37 1.35 4.25 9.56
C GLY A 37 1.58 4.00 8.08
N TYR A 38 2.72 4.53 7.63
CA TYR A 38 3.25 4.34 6.29
C TYR A 38 4.59 3.63 6.39
N THR A 39 4.83 2.72 5.45
CA THR A 39 6.15 2.13 5.26
C THR A 39 6.58 2.34 3.83
N ASN A 40 7.68 3.05 3.65
CA ASN A 40 8.29 3.23 2.34
C ASN A 40 9.25 2.08 2.06
N TRP A 41 8.96 1.27 1.06
CA TRP A 41 9.88 0.21 0.64
C TRP A 41 10.85 0.70 -0.44
N GLY A 42 10.47 1.70 -1.24
CA GLY A 42 11.33 2.25 -2.30
C GLY A 42 11.12 1.58 -3.65
N THR A 43 12.04 1.81 -4.59
CA THR A 43 11.91 1.33 -5.97
C THR A 43 12.48 -0.07 -6.13
N PHE A 44 11.67 -1.00 -6.63
CA PHE A 44 12.10 -2.35 -6.98
C PHE A 44 11.58 -2.77 -8.35
N ARG A 45 12.21 -3.80 -8.92
CA ARG A 45 11.71 -4.43 -10.14
C ARG A 45 10.35 -5.08 -9.90
N LEU A 46 9.47 -4.92 -10.88
CA LEU A 46 8.20 -5.61 -10.90
C LEU A 46 8.42 -7.09 -11.23
N PRO A 47 7.59 -8.01 -10.71
CA PRO A 47 7.70 -9.44 -11.03
C PRO A 47 7.61 -9.73 -12.54
N LYS A 48 6.90 -8.88 -13.27
CA LYS A 48 6.86 -8.88 -14.74
C LYS A 48 6.68 -7.46 -15.27
N PRO A 49 7.19 -7.15 -16.47
CA PRO A 49 6.91 -5.87 -17.13
C PRO A 49 5.39 -5.66 -17.23
N THR A 50 4.92 -4.50 -16.77
CA THR A 50 3.49 -4.18 -16.72
C THR A 50 3.22 -2.94 -17.55
N THR A 51 2.29 -3.05 -18.50
CA THR A 51 1.85 -1.90 -19.30
C THR A 51 0.60 -1.30 -18.66
N LYS A 52 0.63 0.00 -18.36
CA LYS A 52 -0.53 0.72 -17.82
C LYS A 52 -0.48 2.18 -18.27
N HIS A 53 -1.64 2.77 -18.58
CA HIS A 53 -1.76 4.13 -19.11
C HIS A 53 -0.78 4.41 -20.27
N GLN A 54 -0.70 3.48 -21.23
CA GLN A 54 0.18 3.54 -22.41
C GLN A 54 1.70 3.56 -22.11
N ALA A 55 2.12 3.35 -20.86
CA ALA A 55 3.52 3.24 -20.49
C ALA A 55 3.86 1.83 -20.02
N ARG A 56 5.07 1.36 -20.35
CA ARG A 56 5.60 0.07 -19.92
C ARG A 56 6.54 0.27 -18.73
N TYR A 57 6.23 -0.36 -17.60
CA TYR A 57 7.01 -0.29 -16.37
C TYR A 57 7.72 -1.62 -16.11
N THR A 58 9.01 -1.56 -15.81
CA THR A 58 9.83 -2.69 -15.33
C THR A 58 10.14 -2.58 -13.85
N GLU A 59 10.01 -1.38 -13.28
CA GLU A 59 10.21 -1.07 -11.87
C GLU A 59 9.08 -0.15 -11.37
N GLY A 60 8.92 -0.08 -10.06
CA GLY A 60 7.93 0.78 -9.42
C GLY A 60 8.32 1.10 -7.98
N HIS A 61 7.85 2.25 -7.51
CA HIS A 61 8.04 2.69 -6.13
C HIS A 61 6.97 2.09 -5.23
N HIS A 62 7.40 1.25 -4.29
CA HIS A 62 6.54 0.51 -3.38
C HIS A 62 6.38 1.25 -2.06
N PHE A 63 5.13 1.41 -1.62
CA PHE A 63 4.84 1.84 -0.27
C PHE A 63 3.63 1.10 0.27
N ILE A 64 3.59 0.99 1.59
CA ILE A 64 2.49 0.37 2.33
C ILE A 64 1.84 1.41 3.23
N MET A 65 0.52 1.38 3.30
CA MET A 65 -0.27 2.14 4.25
C MET A 65 -1.18 1.18 5.02
N ARG A 66 -1.05 1.16 6.35
CA ARG A 66 -1.97 0.43 7.23
C ARG A 66 -2.99 1.37 7.83
N PHE A 67 -4.25 0.99 7.80
CA PHE A 67 -5.33 1.84 8.30
C PHE A 67 -6.53 1.02 8.78
N ASP A 68 -7.21 1.54 9.80
CA ASP A 68 -8.49 1.06 10.27
C ASP A 68 -9.61 1.88 9.61
N ALA A 69 -10.55 1.18 8.99
CA ALA A 69 -11.70 1.81 8.37
C ALA A 69 -12.90 0.86 8.28
N SER A 70 -14.05 1.41 7.87
CA SER A 70 -15.21 0.62 7.44
C SER A 70 -15.02 0.12 6.00
N GLY A 71 -15.77 -0.93 5.63
CA GLY A 71 -15.73 -1.51 4.28
C GLY A 71 -15.99 -0.48 3.16
N PRO A 72 -17.02 0.38 3.27
CA PRO A 72 -17.28 1.41 2.26
C PRO A 72 -16.11 2.39 2.06
N VAL A 73 -15.42 2.77 3.14
CA VAL A 73 -14.27 3.70 3.08
C VAL A 73 -13.09 3.05 2.37
N GLN A 74 -12.79 1.80 2.70
CA GLN A 74 -11.75 1.05 2.00
C GLN A 74 -12.04 0.92 0.50
N MET A 75 -13.29 0.64 0.13
CA MET A 75 -13.71 0.58 -1.26
C MET A 75 -13.57 1.93 -1.97
N ALA A 76 -13.88 3.03 -1.28
CA ALA A 76 -13.69 4.38 -1.81
C ALA A 76 -12.21 4.70 -2.05
N VAL A 77 -11.32 4.35 -1.12
CA VAL A 77 -9.86 4.51 -1.30
C VAL A 77 -9.37 3.70 -2.49
N ARG A 78 -9.81 2.44 -2.62
CA ARG A 78 -9.50 1.59 -3.77
C ARG A 78 -9.98 2.22 -5.09
N ARG A 79 -11.17 2.82 -5.11
CA ARG A 79 -11.69 3.52 -6.30
C ARG A 79 -10.82 4.72 -6.67
N THR A 80 -10.47 5.57 -5.70
CA THR A 80 -9.62 6.76 -5.92
C THR A 80 -8.26 6.35 -6.51
N LEU A 81 -7.60 5.35 -5.93
CA LEU A 81 -6.28 4.88 -6.40
C LEU A 81 -6.35 4.18 -7.77
N GLY A 82 -7.49 3.59 -8.11
CA GLY A 82 -7.74 3.01 -9.43
C GLY A 82 -7.82 4.03 -10.55
N LEU A 83 -8.20 5.26 -10.23
CA LEU A 83 -8.33 6.37 -11.18
C LEU A 83 -7.03 7.18 -11.35
N ASP A 84 -6.06 7.04 -10.44
CA ASP A 84 -4.81 7.79 -10.52
C ASP A 84 -3.89 7.20 -11.62
N PRO A 85 -3.56 7.98 -12.68
CA PRO A 85 -2.76 7.49 -13.80
C PRO A 85 -1.31 7.19 -13.45
N ARG A 86 -0.83 7.71 -12.31
CA ARG A 86 0.54 7.49 -11.80
C ARG A 86 0.67 6.16 -11.06
N MET A 87 -0.46 5.53 -10.72
CA MET A 87 -0.50 4.24 -10.07
C MET A 87 -0.22 3.13 -11.08
N VAL A 88 0.82 2.32 -10.88
CA VAL A 88 1.10 1.13 -11.72
C VAL A 88 0.21 -0.03 -11.28
N ARG A 89 0.17 -0.32 -9.98
CA ARG A 89 -0.65 -1.39 -9.41
C ARG A 89 -0.86 -1.12 -7.93
N PHE A 90 -1.98 -1.59 -7.39
CA PHE A 90 -2.17 -1.60 -5.95
C PHE A 90 -3.04 -2.79 -5.55
N SER A 91 -2.95 -3.18 -4.29
CA SER A 91 -3.82 -4.17 -3.67
C SER A 91 -4.21 -3.67 -2.29
N VAL A 92 -5.43 -3.98 -1.87
CA VAL A 92 -5.87 -3.73 -0.50
C VAL A 92 -6.31 -5.05 0.12
N VAL A 93 -5.70 -5.39 1.24
CA VAL A 93 -5.90 -6.66 1.94
C VAL A 93 -6.50 -6.37 3.30
N LYS A 94 -7.50 -7.18 3.70
CA LYS A 94 -8.05 -7.16 5.07
C LYS A 94 -7.11 -7.98 5.96
N LEU A 95 -6.52 -7.37 6.97
CA LEU A 95 -5.64 -8.06 7.92
C LEU A 95 -6.40 -8.66 9.10
N GLY A 96 -7.53 -8.07 9.50
CA GLY A 96 -8.32 -8.58 10.60
C GLY A 96 -9.62 -7.82 10.81
N ASP A 97 -10.52 -8.40 11.59
CA ASP A 97 -11.85 -7.85 11.86
C ASP A 97 -12.02 -7.50 13.34
N LYS A 98 -11.74 -8.46 14.23
CA LYS A 98 -11.90 -8.29 15.68
C LYS A 98 -10.67 -7.62 16.27
N LEU A 99 -10.86 -6.96 17.42
CA LEU A 99 -9.78 -6.30 18.14
C LEU A 99 -8.66 -7.28 18.54
N GLU A 100 -9.05 -8.49 18.93
CA GLU A 100 -8.14 -9.58 19.31
C GLU A 100 -7.16 -9.94 18.19
N ASP A 101 -7.60 -9.90 16.92
CA ASP A 101 -6.78 -10.23 15.75
C ASP A 101 -5.81 -9.10 15.38
N ILE A 102 -6.15 -7.86 15.69
CA ILE A 102 -5.48 -6.66 15.14
C ILE A 102 -4.62 -5.92 16.14
N LYS A 103 -4.72 -6.22 17.45
CA LYS A 103 -4.04 -5.47 18.52
C LYS A 103 -2.52 -5.49 18.39
N ASP A 104 -1.97 -6.60 17.92
CA ASP A 104 -0.51 -6.82 17.82
C ASP A 104 0.05 -6.32 16.47
N VAL A 105 -0.82 -5.92 15.55
CA VAL A 105 -0.42 -5.45 14.21
C VAL A 105 0.01 -3.99 14.26
N GLN A 106 1.32 -3.76 14.22
CA GLN A 106 1.89 -2.43 14.22
C GLN A 106 1.60 -1.63 12.94
N GLY A 107 1.77 -0.30 13.01
CA GLY A 107 1.66 0.60 11.85
C GLY A 107 2.86 0.58 10.91
N LYS A 108 3.95 -0.11 11.26
CA LYS A 108 5.16 -0.28 10.45
C LYS A 108 5.20 -1.70 9.88
N VAL A 109 5.65 -1.81 8.64
CA VAL A 109 5.85 -3.08 7.94
C VAL A 109 7.33 -3.22 7.63
N GLU A 110 8.08 -3.81 8.55
CA GLU A 110 9.49 -4.06 8.29
C GLU A 110 9.63 -5.12 7.19
N TRP A 111 10.57 -4.88 6.28
CA TRP A 111 10.97 -5.89 5.32
C TRP A 111 11.64 -7.03 6.10
N ASN A 112 11.21 -8.27 5.87
CA ASN A 112 11.65 -9.41 6.66
C ASN A 112 13.18 -9.56 6.57
N ASN A 113 13.89 -9.31 7.67
CA ASN A 113 15.34 -9.43 7.74
C ASN A 113 15.84 -10.87 8.03
N ALA A 114 14.97 -11.87 8.09
CA ALA A 114 15.42 -13.24 8.35
C ALA A 114 14.44 -14.28 7.81
N ARG A 115 14.78 -14.85 6.67
CA ARG A 115 14.85 -16.31 6.48
C ARG A 115 15.82 -16.53 5.32
N ASN A 116 17.07 -16.80 5.68
CA ASN A 116 18.02 -17.36 4.72
C ASN A 116 17.40 -18.65 4.20
N ILE A 117 17.08 -18.69 2.91
CA ILE A 117 16.47 -19.86 2.26
C ILE A 117 17.40 -21.08 2.37
N SER A 118 18.71 -20.83 2.57
CA SER A 118 19.74 -21.84 2.82
C SER A 118 19.67 -22.51 4.19
N GLU A 119 18.96 -21.95 5.17
CA GLU A 119 18.81 -22.56 6.51
C GLU A 119 17.68 -23.59 6.56
N SER A 120 16.95 -23.78 5.45
CA SER A 120 15.80 -24.69 5.32
C SER A 120 16.05 -25.89 4.40
N ILE A 121 17.32 -26.14 4.02
CA ILE A 121 17.78 -27.31 3.23
C ILE A 121 18.74 -28.11 4.12
#